data_AF-A0A1Q9GXU2-F1
#
_entry.id   AF-A0A1Q9GXU2-F1
#
_cell.length_a   1.000
_cell.length_b   1.000
_cell.length_c   1.000
_cell.angle_alpha   90.00
_cell.angle_beta   90.00
_cell.angle_gamma   90.00
#
_symmetry.space_group_name_H-M   'P 1'
#
loop_
_entity.id
_entity.type
_entity.pdbx_description
1 polymer ?
#
loop_
_entity_poly.entity_id
_entity_poly.type
_entity_poly.pdbx_seq_one_letter_code
_entity_poly.pdbx_strand_id
1 'polypeptide(L)'
;MSKRDLYEVLGVARDASERDIKKAYKRLAMKFHPDRNQGNEQAAEKFKEVKSAYEILTDSQKRAAYDQYGHAAFEQGGLGGGGFGGGGADFSDIFGDVFGDIFGGGGRRQQQRAQRGADLRYNLELSLEEAVRGCSKEIKVPTLVACDTCHGSGAKEGSTASTCSTCHGVGQVQMRQGFFAVQQTCPHCHGRGKIITDPCGKCHGEGRVEETKTLSVKIPAGVDTGDRIRLAGEGEAGEMGAPAGDLYVQVHVLPHHIFERDGSNLHCEVPVSFTMAALGGEVEVPTLDGRVNLKVPSETQTGRMFRMRGKGVKSVRGGAMGDLICKLVVETPVNLSSRQKELLKELEETFDGKAASKHKPKSEGFFNGVKKFFDDLTN
;
A
#
# COMPACT_ATOMS: atom_id res chain seq x y z
N MET A 1 27.25 36.81 20.38
CA MET A 1 27.16 37.75 19.24
C MET A 1 25.75 37.64 18.70
N SER A 2 25.09 38.75 18.38
CA SER A 2 23.76 38.73 17.76
C SER A 2 23.83 38.00 16.41
N LYS A 3 22.88 37.11 16.14
CA LYS A 3 22.75 36.44 14.84
C LYS A 3 22.49 37.50 13.75
N ARG A 4 23.07 37.28 12.56
CA ARG A 4 22.88 38.17 11.41
C ARG A 4 21.46 38.07 10.87
N ASP A 5 20.92 39.20 10.45
CA ASP A 5 19.58 39.27 9.87
C ASP A 5 19.48 38.36 8.63
N LEU A 6 18.43 37.54 8.55
CA LEU A 6 18.25 36.56 7.48
C LEU A 6 18.15 37.19 6.08
N TYR A 7 17.61 38.41 5.98
CA TYR A 7 17.56 39.16 4.73
C TYR A 7 18.96 39.65 4.32
N GLU A 8 19.81 40.02 5.28
CA GLU A 8 21.21 40.36 5.04
C GLU A 8 22.06 39.13 4.67
N VAL A 9 21.73 37.95 5.22
CA VAL A 9 22.39 36.69 4.87
C VAL A 9 22.14 36.33 3.41
N LEU A 10 20.91 36.52 2.92
CA LEU A 10 20.57 36.33 1.50
C LEU A 10 20.92 37.53 0.61
N GLY A 11 21.21 38.69 1.20
CA GLY A 11 21.52 39.94 0.48
C GLY A 11 20.32 40.47 -0.30
N VAL A 12 19.13 40.41 0.31
CA VAL A 12 17.86 40.88 -0.25
C VAL A 12 17.21 41.91 0.68
N ALA A 13 16.31 42.74 0.16
CA ALA A 13 15.54 43.68 0.97
C ALA A 13 14.44 42.94 1.77
N ARG A 14 13.95 43.55 2.86
CA ARG A 14 12.91 42.95 3.72
C ARG A 14 11.56 42.76 3.01
N ASP A 15 11.28 43.60 2.01
CA ASP A 15 10.11 43.54 1.13
C ASP A 15 10.30 42.63 -0.10
N ALA A 16 11.41 41.89 -0.17
CA ALA A 16 11.71 41.02 -1.30
C ALA A 16 10.60 39.98 -1.53
N SER A 17 10.26 39.77 -2.81
CA SER A 17 9.32 38.74 -3.21
C SER A 17 9.92 37.34 -3.00
N GLU A 18 9.08 36.31 -2.87
CA GLU A 18 9.53 34.91 -2.79
C GLU A 18 10.44 34.53 -3.97
N ARG A 19 10.14 35.08 -5.16
CA ARG A 19 10.94 34.90 -6.36
C ARG A 19 12.36 35.47 -6.21
N ASP A 20 12.49 36.63 -5.59
CA ASP A 20 13.79 37.29 -5.36
C ASP A 20 14.61 36.55 -4.30
N ILE A 21 13.96 36.06 -3.24
CA ILE A 21 14.55 35.21 -2.20
C ILE A 21 15.09 33.91 -2.80
N LYS A 22 14.30 33.22 -3.64
CA LYS A 22 14.72 31.99 -4.33
C LYS A 22 15.89 32.23 -5.30
N LYS A 23 15.87 33.37 -6.01
CA LYS A 23 16.97 33.75 -6.90
C LYS A 23 18.26 34.04 -6.14
N ALA A 24 18.17 34.73 -5.01
CA ALA A 24 19.31 35.03 -4.14
C ALA A 24 19.90 33.75 -3.52
N TYR A 25 19.05 32.86 -3.01
CA TYR A 25 19.46 31.55 -2.50
C TYR A 25 20.20 30.75 -3.55
N LYS A 26 19.65 30.60 -4.76
CA LYS A 26 20.30 29.81 -5.83
C LYS A 26 21.69 30.36 -6.18
N ARG A 27 21.85 31.69 -6.19
CA ARG A 27 23.14 32.35 -6.44
C ARG A 27 24.17 32.05 -5.34
N LEU A 28 23.76 32.13 -4.07
CA LEU A 28 24.64 31.91 -2.92
C LEU A 28 24.93 30.42 -2.69
N ALA A 29 23.95 29.55 -2.88
CA ALA A 29 24.10 28.10 -2.81
C ALA A 29 25.09 27.58 -3.86
N MET A 30 25.07 28.11 -5.09
CA MET A 30 26.07 27.78 -6.12
C MET A 30 27.46 28.35 -5.81
N LYS A 31 27.55 29.46 -5.05
CA LYS A 31 28.82 30.10 -4.67
C LYS A 31 29.49 29.38 -3.51
N PHE A 32 28.71 28.91 -2.54
CA PHE A 32 29.20 28.24 -1.33
C PHE A 32 29.00 26.71 -1.35
N HIS A 33 28.69 26.13 -2.52
CA HIS A 33 28.49 24.68 -2.64
C HIS A 33 29.74 23.91 -2.17
N PRO A 34 29.59 22.83 -1.38
CA PRO A 34 30.70 22.02 -0.89
C PRO A 34 31.62 21.52 -2.01
N ASP A 35 31.05 21.05 -3.12
CA ASP A 35 31.83 20.54 -4.26
C ASP A 35 32.73 21.59 -4.93
N ARG A 36 32.37 22.88 -4.85
CA ARG A 36 33.17 23.98 -5.45
C ARG A 36 34.13 24.62 -4.45
N ASN A 37 33.99 24.32 -3.15
CA ASN A 37 34.76 24.91 -2.07
C ASN A 37 35.26 23.81 -1.11
N GLN A 38 35.82 22.74 -1.68
CA GLN A 38 36.34 21.61 -0.91
C GLN A 38 37.46 22.07 0.04
N GLY A 39 37.34 21.74 1.33
CA GLY A 39 38.32 22.09 2.36
C GLY A 39 38.22 23.52 2.93
N ASN A 40 37.22 24.32 2.53
CA ASN A 40 37.02 25.66 3.08
C ASN A 40 35.89 25.67 4.13
N GLU A 41 36.26 25.62 5.41
CA GLU A 41 35.31 25.63 6.54
C GLU A 41 34.41 26.88 6.57
N GLN A 42 34.93 28.05 6.18
CA GLN A 42 34.14 29.28 6.12
C GLN A 42 33.07 29.26 5.03
N ALA A 43 33.31 28.53 3.93
CA ALA A 43 32.30 28.35 2.89
C ALA A 43 31.19 27.41 3.36
N ALA A 44 31.53 26.38 4.14
CA ALA A 44 30.56 25.46 4.73
C ALA A 44 29.67 26.15 5.77
N GLU A 45 30.22 27.04 6.61
CA GLU A 45 29.44 27.84 7.56
C GLU A 45 28.48 28.79 6.84
N LYS A 46 28.97 29.53 5.84
CA LYS A 46 28.12 30.43 5.02
C LYS A 46 27.04 29.67 4.28
N PHE A 47 27.31 28.46 3.81
CA PHE A 47 26.30 27.62 3.16
C PHE A 47 25.19 27.20 4.13
N LYS A 48 25.55 26.84 5.38
CA LYS A 48 24.58 26.53 6.44
C LYS A 48 23.71 27.74 6.78
N GLU A 49 24.31 28.92 6.91
CA GLU A 49 23.57 30.18 7.16
C GLU A 49 22.62 30.55 6.01
N VAL A 50 23.07 30.43 4.76
CA VAL A 50 22.24 30.72 3.58
C VAL A 50 21.07 29.73 3.48
N LYS A 51 21.30 28.46 3.83
CA LYS A 51 20.23 27.44 3.84
C LYS A 51 19.18 27.72 4.90
N SER A 52 19.59 28.04 6.14
CA SER A 52 18.63 28.35 7.21
C SER A 52 17.83 29.62 6.92
N ALA A 53 18.46 30.65 6.37
CA ALA A 53 17.77 31.87 5.96
C ALA A 53 16.72 31.61 4.87
N TYR A 54 17.02 30.75 3.89
CA TYR A 54 16.08 30.40 2.84
C TYR A 54 14.89 29.57 3.37
N GLU A 55 15.11 28.63 4.27
CA GLU A 55 14.05 27.80 4.88
C GLU A 55 13.04 28.64 5.67
N ILE A 56 13.50 29.68 6.37
CA ILE A 56 12.63 30.58 7.14
C ILE A 56 11.93 31.58 6.22
N LEU A 57 12.63 32.17 5.25
CA LEU A 57 12.08 33.26 4.41
C LEU A 57 11.21 32.78 3.24
N THR A 58 11.28 31.50 2.86
CA THR A 58 10.42 30.92 1.79
C THR A 58 9.06 30.47 2.33
N ASP A 59 8.98 30.13 3.61
CA ASP A 59 7.73 29.74 4.26
C ASP A 59 7.01 31.00 4.76
N SER A 60 5.80 31.25 4.23
CA SER A 60 5.03 32.46 4.56
C SER A 60 4.73 32.62 6.06
N GLN A 61 4.54 31.52 6.80
CA GLN A 61 4.26 31.55 8.23
C GLN A 61 5.53 31.80 9.05
N LYS A 62 6.64 31.15 8.69
CA LYS A 62 7.94 31.35 9.36
C LYS A 62 8.51 32.74 9.08
N ARG A 63 8.33 33.27 7.87
CA ARG A 63 8.69 34.64 7.50
C ARG A 63 7.92 35.65 8.33
N ALA A 64 6.59 35.49 8.46
CA ALA A 64 5.77 36.38 9.28
C ALA A 64 6.20 36.36 10.77
N ALA A 65 6.51 35.17 11.32
CA ALA A 65 7.02 35.04 12.69
C ALA A 65 8.39 35.72 12.86
N TYR A 66 9.30 35.54 11.90
CA TYR A 66 10.60 36.21 11.89
C TYR A 66 10.47 37.73 11.76
N ASP A 67 9.56 38.23 10.93
CA ASP A 67 9.32 39.66 10.74
C ASP A 67 8.73 40.32 12.00
N GLN A 68 7.96 39.57 12.80
CA GLN A 68 7.33 40.06 14.04
C GLN A 68 8.24 39.98 15.27
N TYR A 69 9.02 38.91 15.41
CA TYR A 69 9.76 38.59 16.65
C TYR A 69 11.27 38.44 16.45
N GLY A 70 11.77 38.59 15.22
CA GLY A 70 13.19 38.39 14.88
C GLY A 70 13.66 36.97 15.17
N HIS A 71 14.96 36.82 15.48
CA HIS A 71 15.53 35.51 15.83
C HIS A 71 14.94 34.90 17.11
N ALA A 72 14.30 35.70 17.97
CA ALA A 72 13.72 35.24 19.22
C ALA A 72 12.52 34.28 19.01
N ALA A 73 11.82 34.37 17.87
CA ALA A 73 10.79 33.40 17.47
C ALA A 73 11.30 31.95 17.41
N PHE A 74 12.62 31.77 17.31
CA PHE A 74 13.26 30.48 17.12
C PHE A 74 14.32 30.18 18.20
N GLU A 75 14.47 31.03 19.23
CA GLU A 75 15.48 30.88 20.30
C GLU A 75 14.92 30.46 21.66
N GLN A 76 13.62 30.64 21.92
CA GLN A 76 13.04 30.22 23.19
C GLN A 76 12.57 28.75 23.13
N GLY A 77 13.45 27.87 23.62
CA GLY A 77 13.29 26.42 23.61
C GLY A 77 12.00 25.93 24.26
N GLY A 78 11.06 25.55 23.41
CA GLY A 78 10.05 24.53 23.63
C GLY A 78 10.08 23.42 22.59
N LEU A 79 11.17 23.28 21.80
CA LEU A 79 11.44 22.10 20.95
C LEU A 79 12.87 22.15 20.38
N GLY A 80 13.89 21.82 21.17
CA GLY A 80 15.27 21.86 20.66
C GLY A 80 16.34 21.63 21.70
N GLY A 81 16.39 20.41 22.24
CA GLY A 81 17.50 19.95 23.08
C GLY A 81 17.85 18.52 22.71
N GLY A 82 18.84 18.35 21.82
CA GLY A 82 19.50 17.06 21.60
C GLY A 82 19.87 16.76 20.15
N GLY A 83 21.17 16.83 19.86
CA GLY A 83 21.83 15.80 19.06
C GLY A 83 21.63 15.84 17.55
N PHE A 84 22.65 16.35 16.87
CA PHE A 84 22.97 16.08 15.48
C PHE A 84 23.13 14.56 15.25
N GLY A 85 22.31 13.94 14.39
CA GLY A 85 22.56 12.56 13.94
C GLY A 85 21.39 11.83 13.27
N GLY A 86 21.38 11.82 11.93
CA GLY A 86 20.86 10.69 11.14
C GLY A 86 19.38 10.67 10.76
N GLY A 87 19.11 10.53 9.46
CA GLY A 87 17.87 9.96 8.93
C GLY A 87 16.80 10.97 8.55
N GLY A 88 16.51 11.06 7.24
CA GLY A 88 15.38 11.83 6.73
C GLY A 88 14.05 11.30 7.24
N ALA A 89 13.34 12.13 7.99
CA ALA A 89 11.91 11.99 8.25
C ALA A 89 11.34 13.41 8.42
N ASP A 90 10.20 13.63 7.79
CA ASP A 90 9.47 14.89 7.67
C ASP A 90 9.32 15.67 8.98
N PHE A 91 10.02 16.80 9.06
CA PHE A 91 9.85 17.83 10.10
C PHE A 91 8.68 18.79 9.78
N SER A 92 7.99 18.57 8.65
CA SER A 92 6.89 19.37 8.12
C SER A 92 5.53 19.01 8.77
N ASP A 93 5.28 17.72 9.02
CA ASP A 93 3.98 17.23 9.50
C ASP A 93 3.74 17.47 10.99
N ILE A 94 4.80 17.50 11.82
CA ILE A 94 4.66 17.70 13.28
C ILE A 94 4.43 19.17 13.65
N PHE A 95 4.94 20.12 12.87
CA PHE A 95 4.74 21.56 13.13
C PHE A 95 3.43 22.10 12.57
N GLY A 96 2.84 21.45 11.55
CA GLY A 96 1.55 21.83 10.98
C GLY A 96 0.37 21.64 11.94
N ASP A 97 0.35 20.51 12.65
CA ASP A 97 -0.77 20.17 13.55
C ASP A 97 -0.77 20.98 14.86
N VAL A 98 0.41 21.34 15.38
CA VAL A 98 0.51 22.01 16.70
C VAL A 98 0.32 23.54 16.59
N PHE A 99 0.73 24.16 15.47
CA PHE A 99 0.55 25.61 15.27
C PHE A 99 -0.81 25.97 14.64
N GLY A 100 -1.46 25.01 13.98
CA GLY A 100 -2.84 25.14 13.50
C GLY A 100 -3.87 25.24 14.63
N ASP A 101 -3.66 24.51 15.72
CA ASP A 101 -4.60 24.45 16.85
C ASP A 101 -4.53 25.64 17.82
N ILE A 102 -3.40 26.37 17.88
CA ILE A 102 -3.20 27.45 18.86
C ILE A 102 -3.52 28.86 18.31
N PHE A 103 -3.28 29.14 17.03
CA PHE A 103 -3.46 30.50 16.45
C PHE A 103 -4.64 30.63 15.48
N GLY A 104 -5.37 29.53 15.21
CA GLY A 104 -6.63 29.52 14.48
C GLY A 104 -7.81 29.97 15.35
N GLY A 105 -7.90 31.27 15.63
CA GLY A 105 -9.06 31.92 16.27
C GLY A 105 -10.33 31.74 15.45
N GLY A 106 -10.98 30.59 15.63
CA GLY A 106 -12.18 30.19 14.94
C GLY A 106 -12.67 28.89 15.53
N GLY A 107 -13.22 28.96 16.74
CA GLY A 107 -13.88 27.85 17.42
C GLY A 107 -15.04 27.33 16.56
N ARG A 108 -14.71 26.47 15.59
CA ARG A 108 -15.64 25.47 15.12
C ARG A 108 -15.93 24.64 16.35
N ARG A 109 -17.11 24.86 16.93
CA ARG A 109 -17.78 23.90 17.81
C ARG A 109 -17.71 22.55 17.11
N GLN A 110 -16.68 21.76 17.37
CA GLN A 110 -16.66 20.35 17.06
C GLN A 110 -17.54 19.73 18.13
N GLN A 111 -18.85 19.96 17.98
CA GLN A 111 -19.87 19.14 18.58
C GLN A 111 -19.44 17.72 18.22
N GLN A 112 -19.05 16.91 19.20
CA GLN A 112 -18.78 15.49 19.02
C GLN A 112 -20.08 14.90 18.47
N ARG A 113 -20.20 14.93 17.14
CA ARG A 113 -21.26 14.26 16.41
C ARG A 113 -21.03 12.78 16.67
N ALA A 114 -22.14 12.10 16.92
CA ALA A 114 -22.23 10.66 16.92
C ALA A 114 -21.28 10.07 15.87
N GLN A 115 -20.33 9.23 16.32
CA GLN A 115 -19.27 8.75 15.45
C GLN A 115 -19.85 7.73 14.46
N ARG A 116 -19.54 7.91 13.18
CA ARG A 116 -19.82 6.91 12.15
C ARG A 116 -19.23 5.57 12.59
N GLY A 117 -19.93 4.48 12.31
CA GLY A 117 -19.43 3.15 12.64
C GLY A 117 -18.16 2.81 11.86
N ALA A 118 -17.38 1.88 12.40
CA ALA A 118 -16.12 1.48 11.80
C ALA A 118 -16.34 0.74 10.47
N ASP A 119 -15.41 0.95 9.54
CA ASP A 119 -15.35 0.17 8.32
C ASP A 119 -14.80 -1.23 8.64
N LEU A 120 -15.41 -2.26 8.06
CA LEU A 120 -15.00 -3.65 8.22
C LEU A 120 -14.21 -4.14 7.02
N ARG A 121 -13.29 -5.08 7.25
CA ARG A 121 -12.56 -5.78 6.20
C ARG A 121 -12.81 -7.27 6.29
N TYR A 122 -13.23 -7.87 5.18
CA TYR A 122 -13.40 -9.31 5.06
C TYR A 122 -12.49 -9.83 3.95
N ASN A 123 -11.62 -10.80 4.25
CA ASN A 123 -10.79 -11.43 3.22
C ASN A 123 -11.57 -12.61 2.63
N LEU A 124 -11.89 -12.52 1.34
CA LEU A 124 -12.60 -13.56 0.61
C LEU A 124 -11.62 -14.37 -0.24
N GLU A 125 -11.52 -15.65 0.05
CA GLU A 125 -10.72 -16.60 -0.73
C GLU A 125 -11.54 -17.14 -1.90
N LEU A 126 -10.94 -17.08 -3.09
CA LEU A 126 -11.52 -17.55 -4.35
C LEU A 126 -10.56 -18.50 -5.05
N SER A 127 -11.11 -19.50 -5.73
CA SER A 127 -10.32 -20.25 -6.70
C SER A 127 -10.05 -19.40 -7.95
N LEU A 128 -9.06 -19.79 -8.76
CA LEU A 128 -8.76 -19.09 -10.01
C LEU A 128 -9.97 -19.10 -10.96
N GLU A 129 -10.70 -20.22 -11.03
CA GLU A 129 -11.88 -20.36 -11.90
C GLU A 129 -13.01 -19.43 -11.46
N GLU A 130 -13.26 -19.34 -10.15
CA GLU A 130 -14.25 -18.42 -9.58
C GLU A 130 -13.88 -16.96 -9.85
N ALA A 131 -12.61 -16.60 -9.67
CA ALA A 131 -12.10 -15.26 -9.91
C ALA A 131 -12.23 -14.85 -11.38
N VAL A 132 -11.97 -15.77 -12.31
CA VAL A 132 -12.05 -15.53 -13.75
C VAL A 132 -13.50 -15.43 -14.24
N ARG A 133 -14.37 -16.38 -13.85
CA ARG A 133 -15.76 -16.44 -14.33
C ARG A 133 -16.68 -15.45 -13.60
N GLY A 134 -16.29 -15.03 -12.40
CA GLY A 134 -17.16 -14.31 -11.48
C GLY A 134 -18.14 -15.27 -10.81
N CYS A 135 -18.50 -14.97 -9.57
CA CYS A 135 -19.45 -15.78 -8.81
C CYS A 135 -20.23 -14.89 -7.82
N SER A 136 -21.29 -15.44 -7.24
CA SER A 136 -21.95 -14.82 -6.08
C SER A 136 -21.71 -15.72 -4.88
N LYS A 137 -21.12 -15.18 -3.82
CA LYS A 137 -20.84 -15.91 -2.57
C LYS A 137 -21.56 -15.26 -1.40
N GLU A 138 -22.09 -16.09 -0.52
CA GLU A 138 -22.61 -15.63 0.77
C GLU A 138 -21.47 -15.61 1.80
N ILE A 139 -21.29 -14.47 2.46
CA ILE A 139 -20.31 -14.30 3.53
C ILE A 139 -21.03 -14.05 4.85
N LYS A 140 -20.47 -14.57 5.93
CA LYS A 140 -20.96 -14.31 7.29
C LYS A 140 -19.98 -13.37 7.98
N VAL A 141 -20.48 -12.20 8.37
CA VAL A 141 -19.67 -11.15 8.99
C VAL A 141 -20.24 -10.83 10.37
N PRO A 142 -19.49 -11.09 11.45
CA PRO A 142 -19.85 -10.60 12.78
C PRO A 142 -19.70 -9.08 12.78
N THR A 143 -20.75 -8.36 13.16
CA THR A 143 -20.74 -6.90 13.18
C THR A 143 -21.67 -6.36 14.27
N LEU A 144 -21.41 -5.12 14.68
CA LEU A 144 -22.32 -4.37 15.53
C LEU A 144 -23.45 -3.81 14.66
N VAL A 145 -24.69 -4.20 14.95
CA VAL A 145 -25.88 -3.67 14.28
C VAL A 145 -26.62 -2.71 15.20
N ALA A 146 -27.36 -1.77 14.61
CA ALA A 146 -28.21 -0.88 15.38
C ALA A 146 -29.25 -1.72 16.15
N CYS A 147 -29.41 -1.45 17.44
CA CYS A 147 -30.38 -2.17 18.25
C CYS A 147 -31.79 -1.91 17.70
N ASP A 148 -32.47 -2.98 17.31
CA ASP A 148 -33.86 -3.01 16.86
C ASP A 148 -34.84 -2.40 17.87
N THR A 149 -34.64 -2.61 19.18
CA THR A 149 -35.54 -2.11 20.23
C THR A 149 -35.42 -0.60 20.47
N CYS A 150 -34.24 0.00 20.29
CA CYS A 150 -34.06 1.44 20.55
C CYS A 150 -33.69 2.23 19.30
N HIS A 151 -33.60 1.58 18.14
CA HIS A 151 -33.18 2.13 16.86
C HIS A 151 -31.89 2.97 16.95
N GLY A 152 -30.92 2.52 17.74
CA GLY A 152 -29.64 3.23 17.90
C GLY A 152 -29.63 4.33 18.96
N SER A 153 -30.75 4.63 19.62
CA SER A 153 -30.82 5.70 20.64
C SER A 153 -30.20 5.33 21.99
N GLY A 154 -30.07 4.04 22.28
CA GLY A 154 -29.62 3.52 23.58
C GLY A 154 -30.65 3.66 24.71
N ALA A 155 -31.73 4.39 24.51
CA ALA A 155 -32.80 4.59 25.48
C ALA A 155 -33.92 3.54 25.30
N LYS A 156 -34.64 3.23 26.38
CA LYS A 156 -35.83 2.39 26.32
C LYS A 156 -36.90 3.04 25.44
N GLU A 157 -37.71 2.24 24.74
CA GLU A 157 -38.84 2.77 23.94
C GLU A 157 -39.72 3.70 24.77
N GLY A 158 -39.97 4.91 24.25
CA GLY A 158 -40.75 5.94 24.93
C GLY A 158 -39.97 6.81 25.93
N SER A 159 -38.72 6.48 26.26
CA SER A 159 -37.84 7.37 27.03
C SER A 159 -36.91 8.14 26.10
N THR A 160 -36.66 9.41 26.43
CA THR A 160 -35.79 10.28 25.65
C THR A 160 -34.54 10.61 26.44
N ALA A 161 -33.38 10.56 25.78
CA ALA A 161 -32.13 10.99 26.40
C ALA A 161 -32.22 12.48 26.78
N SER A 162 -31.99 12.80 28.05
CA SER A 162 -32.01 14.17 28.56
C SER A 162 -30.66 14.83 28.32
N THR A 163 -30.66 16.15 28.08
CA THR A 163 -29.41 16.89 27.94
C THR A 163 -28.65 16.87 29.26
N CYS A 164 -27.35 16.54 29.22
CA CYS A 164 -26.53 16.50 30.42
C CYS A 164 -26.49 17.89 31.07
N SER A 165 -26.87 17.98 32.34
CA SER A 165 -26.91 19.24 33.09
C SER A 165 -25.52 19.82 33.37
N THR A 166 -24.49 18.97 33.46
CA THR A 166 -23.11 19.39 33.79
C THR A 166 -22.38 20.02 32.60
N CYS A 167 -22.59 19.51 31.39
CA CYS A 167 -21.95 20.03 30.18
C CYS A 167 -22.92 20.71 29.21
N HIS A 168 -24.22 20.78 29.55
CA HIS A 168 -25.28 21.36 28.72
C HIS A 168 -25.28 20.86 27.26
N GLY A 169 -24.99 19.57 27.04
CA GLY A 169 -24.93 18.98 25.70
C GLY A 169 -23.57 19.09 25.00
N VAL A 170 -22.60 19.75 25.61
CA VAL A 170 -21.27 19.96 25.01
C VAL A 170 -20.36 18.73 25.11
N GLY A 171 -20.61 17.83 26.07
CA GLY A 171 -19.84 16.60 26.28
C GLY A 171 -18.50 16.81 26.99
N GLN A 172 -18.05 18.06 27.13
CA GLN A 172 -16.81 18.43 27.82
C GLN A 172 -17.08 19.50 28.87
N VAL A 173 -16.28 19.51 29.93
CA VAL A 173 -16.30 20.50 31.00
C VAL A 173 -14.93 21.18 31.06
N GLN A 174 -14.92 22.49 31.23
CA GLN A 174 -13.68 23.28 31.33
C GLN A 174 -13.31 23.42 32.81
N MET A 175 -12.20 22.81 33.23
CA MET A 175 -11.68 22.96 34.57
C MET A 175 -10.65 24.10 34.57
N ARG A 176 -10.93 25.15 35.34
CA ARG A 176 -10.03 26.31 35.49
C ARG A 176 -9.25 26.16 36.79
N GLN A 177 -7.92 26.07 36.70
CA GLN A 177 -7.01 26.13 37.85
C GLN A 177 -6.03 27.28 37.64
N GLY A 178 -6.30 28.41 38.29
CA GLY A 178 -5.53 29.64 38.09
C GLY A 178 -5.65 30.17 36.67
N PHE A 179 -4.51 30.40 36.01
CA PHE A 179 -4.42 30.88 34.63
C PHE A 179 -4.48 29.76 33.57
N PHE A 180 -4.50 28.49 34.00
CA PHE A 180 -4.66 27.35 33.10
C PHE A 180 -6.13 26.91 33.04
N ALA A 181 -6.66 26.76 31.83
CA ALA A 181 -7.92 26.09 31.58
C ALA A 181 -7.67 24.80 30.80
N VAL A 182 -8.04 23.67 31.39
CA VAL A 182 -7.96 22.37 30.73
C VAL A 182 -9.37 21.89 30.43
N GLN A 183 -9.60 21.50 29.18
CA GLN A 183 -10.84 20.84 28.79
C GLN A 183 -10.73 19.36 29.14
N GLN A 184 -11.71 18.84 29.88
CA GLN A 184 -11.82 17.44 30.23
C GLN A 184 -13.17 16.91 29.73
N THR A 185 -13.23 15.61 29.40
CA THR A 185 -14.50 14.93 29.13
C THR A 185 -15.43 15.03 30.34
N CYS A 186 -16.71 15.34 30.09
CA CYS A 186 -17.68 15.50 31.17
C CYS A 186 -17.86 14.18 31.93
N PRO A 187 -17.61 14.12 33.25
CA PRO A 187 -17.67 12.88 34.03
C PRO A 187 -19.10 12.33 34.14
N HIS A 188 -20.13 13.18 34.01
CA HIS A 188 -21.54 12.77 34.12
C HIS A 188 -22.14 12.15 32.86
N CYS A 189 -21.59 12.45 31.68
CA CYS A 189 -22.08 11.89 30.42
C CYS A 189 -20.98 11.18 29.62
N HIS A 190 -19.77 11.09 30.17
CA HIS A 190 -18.58 10.50 29.52
C HIS A 190 -18.37 10.98 28.08
N GLY A 191 -18.52 12.28 27.82
CA GLY A 191 -18.40 12.83 26.46
C GLY A 191 -19.69 12.87 25.63
N ARG A 192 -20.75 12.14 26.01
CA ARG A 192 -21.95 11.95 25.18
C ARG A 192 -22.87 13.17 25.04
N GLY A 193 -22.75 14.17 25.91
CA GLY A 193 -23.63 15.35 25.94
C GLY A 193 -25.08 15.09 26.37
N LYS A 194 -25.54 13.84 26.31
CA LYS A 194 -26.85 13.39 26.79
C LYS A 194 -26.70 12.30 27.83
N ILE A 195 -27.67 12.25 28.76
CA ILE A 195 -27.78 11.22 29.78
C ILE A 195 -29.01 10.37 29.44
N ILE A 196 -28.80 9.06 29.34
CA ILE A 196 -29.89 8.11 29.17
C ILE A 196 -30.38 7.75 30.57
N THR A 197 -31.58 8.21 30.94
CA THR A 197 -32.17 7.93 32.26
C THR A 197 -32.61 6.47 32.38
N ASP A 198 -33.19 5.94 31.30
CA ASP A 198 -33.66 4.56 31.22
C ASP A 198 -32.96 3.85 30.06
N PRO A 199 -31.85 3.12 30.32
CA PRO A 199 -31.12 2.40 29.28
C PRO A 199 -31.99 1.30 28.67
N CYS A 200 -31.83 1.07 27.37
CA CYS A 200 -32.45 -0.05 26.68
C CYS A 200 -31.94 -1.37 27.27
N GLY A 201 -32.84 -2.31 27.56
CA GLY A 201 -32.47 -3.61 28.15
C GLY A 201 -31.71 -4.54 27.21
N LYS A 202 -31.89 -4.43 25.89
CA LYS A 202 -31.22 -5.30 24.90
C LYS A 202 -29.75 -4.90 24.68
N CYS A 203 -29.49 -3.61 24.51
CA CYS A 203 -28.14 -3.06 24.27
C CYS A 203 -27.51 -2.42 25.52
N HIS A 204 -28.16 -2.47 26.68
CA HIS A 204 -27.69 -1.89 27.95
C HIS A 204 -27.23 -0.43 27.85
N GLY A 205 -27.88 0.38 27.01
CA GLY A 205 -27.52 1.79 26.80
C GLY A 205 -26.50 2.08 25.69
N GLU A 206 -25.96 1.07 25.00
CA GLU A 206 -24.98 1.28 23.92
C GLU A 206 -25.59 1.68 22.58
N GLY A 207 -26.86 1.33 22.32
CA GLY A 207 -27.55 1.58 21.06
C GLY A 207 -27.22 0.57 19.94
N ARG A 208 -26.29 -0.35 20.16
CA ARG A 208 -25.87 -1.38 19.20
C ARG A 208 -25.77 -2.76 19.85
N VAL A 209 -25.83 -3.81 19.05
CA VAL A 209 -25.74 -5.22 19.49
C VAL A 209 -24.90 -6.01 18.50
N GLU A 210 -24.15 -7.00 18.99
CA GLU A 210 -23.40 -7.90 18.12
C GLU A 210 -24.33 -8.90 17.44
N GLU A 211 -24.31 -8.93 16.11
CA GLU A 211 -25.05 -9.91 15.31
C GLU A 211 -24.19 -10.39 14.13
N THR A 212 -24.42 -11.63 13.68
CA THR A 212 -23.75 -12.16 12.48
C THR A 212 -24.65 -11.94 11.27
N LYS A 213 -24.26 -11.02 10.39
CA LYS A 213 -24.97 -10.79 9.12
C LYS A 213 -24.52 -11.79 8.07
N THR A 214 -25.47 -12.31 7.31
CA THR A 214 -25.18 -13.07 6.07
C THR A 214 -25.42 -12.15 4.88
N LEU A 215 -24.38 -11.87 4.10
CA LEU A 215 -24.41 -10.94 2.98
C LEU A 215 -24.07 -11.68 1.69
N SER A 216 -24.85 -11.46 0.63
CA SER A 216 -24.55 -11.98 -0.71
C SER A 216 -23.69 -10.98 -1.46
N VAL A 217 -22.47 -11.39 -1.82
CA VAL A 217 -21.50 -10.54 -2.52
C VAL A 217 -21.35 -11.04 -3.95
N LYS A 218 -21.67 -10.15 -4.90
CA LYS A 218 -21.48 -10.42 -6.33
C LYS A 218 -20.06 -10.03 -6.74
N ILE A 219 -19.27 -11.02 -7.09
CA ILE A 219 -17.89 -10.85 -7.51
C ILE A 219 -17.85 -10.75 -9.05
N PRO A 220 -17.34 -9.64 -9.62
CA PRO A 220 -17.25 -9.52 -11.06
C PRO A 220 -16.23 -10.49 -11.65
N ALA A 221 -16.42 -10.88 -12.90
CA ALA A 221 -15.48 -11.72 -13.64
C ALA A 221 -14.15 -11.00 -13.84
N GLY A 222 -13.03 -11.70 -13.60
CA GLY A 222 -11.68 -11.20 -13.84
C GLY A 222 -11.00 -10.55 -12.64
N VAL A 223 -11.57 -10.64 -11.44
CA VAL A 223 -10.99 -10.08 -10.21
C VAL A 223 -9.63 -10.69 -9.93
N ASP A 224 -8.72 -9.91 -9.38
CA ASP A 224 -7.37 -10.35 -9.01
C ASP A 224 -7.13 -10.23 -7.50
N THR A 225 -6.06 -10.86 -7.04
CA THR A 225 -5.62 -10.74 -5.65
C THR A 225 -5.33 -9.28 -5.33
N GLY A 226 -5.96 -8.78 -4.26
CA GLY A 226 -5.82 -7.40 -3.81
C GLY A 226 -6.93 -6.47 -4.28
N ASP A 227 -7.78 -6.88 -5.22
CA ASP A 227 -8.99 -6.13 -5.58
C ASP A 227 -9.94 -6.03 -4.37
N ARG A 228 -10.64 -4.89 -4.26
CA ARG A 228 -11.52 -4.56 -3.13
C ARG A 228 -12.92 -4.26 -3.63
N ILE A 229 -13.90 -4.97 -3.08
CA ILE A 229 -15.33 -4.74 -3.35
C ILE A 229 -15.90 -4.04 -2.12
N ARG A 230 -16.51 -2.87 -2.33
CA ARG A 230 -17.12 -2.08 -1.26
C ARG A 230 -18.63 -2.35 -1.20
N LEU A 231 -19.11 -2.76 -0.04
CA LEU A 231 -20.52 -2.84 0.30
C LEU A 231 -20.85 -1.66 1.23
N ALA A 232 -21.55 -0.67 0.66
CA ALA A 232 -21.80 0.58 1.36
C ALA A 232 -22.81 0.40 2.51
N GLY A 233 -22.50 0.91 3.69
CA GLY A 233 -23.38 0.83 4.87
C GLY A 233 -23.45 -0.56 5.54
N GLU A 234 -22.65 -1.53 5.09
CA GLU A 234 -22.58 -2.87 5.68
C GLU A 234 -21.44 -3.06 6.68
N GLY A 235 -20.76 -1.97 7.07
CA GLY A 235 -19.80 -1.97 8.18
C GLY A 235 -20.50 -1.99 9.54
N GLU A 236 -19.80 -1.56 10.59
CA GLU A 236 -20.40 -1.48 11.92
C GLU A 236 -21.41 -0.34 12.00
N ALA A 237 -22.44 -0.50 12.85
CA ALA A 237 -23.37 0.55 13.18
C ALA A 237 -22.66 1.69 13.94
N GLY A 238 -22.95 2.92 13.53
CA GLY A 238 -22.46 4.10 14.22
C GLY A 238 -23.10 4.27 15.61
N GLU A 239 -22.41 4.98 16.48
CA GLU A 239 -22.91 5.25 17.82
C GLU A 239 -24.11 6.19 17.76
N MET A 240 -25.08 6.03 18.67
CA MET A 240 -26.18 6.99 18.85
C MET A 240 -26.98 7.32 17.57
N GLY A 241 -27.16 6.34 16.68
CA GLY A 241 -27.87 6.51 15.41
C GLY A 241 -27.05 7.17 14.29
N ALA A 242 -25.73 7.27 14.45
CA ALA A 242 -24.84 7.63 13.36
C ALA A 242 -24.86 6.59 12.23
N PRO A 243 -24.55 6.98 10.98
CA PRO A 243 -24.52 6.05 9.86
C PRO A 243 -23.49 4.94 10.09
N ALA A 244 -23.76 3.78 9.48
CA ALA A 244 -22.83 2.67 9.51
C ALA A 244 -21.56 2.95 8.69
N GLY A 245 -20.50 2.22 9.04
CA GLY A 245 -19.31 2.08 8.20
C GLY A 245 -19.61 1.31 6.92
N ASP A 246 -18.58 1.06 6.12
CA ASP A 246 -18.64 0.22 4.94
C ASP A 246 -17.92 -1.11 5.16
N LEU A 247 -18.34 -2.14 4.42
CA LEU A 247 -17.62 -3.42 4.39
C LEU A 247 -16.79 -3.52 3.12
N TYR A 248 -15.48 -3.66 3.29
CA TYR A 248 -14.52 -3.90 2.22
C TYR A 248 -14.20 -5.40 2.15
N VAL A 249 -14.70 -6.04 1.10
CA VAL A 249 -14.35 -7.42 0.78
C VAL A 249 -13.08 -7.41 -0.05
N GLN A 250 -11.98 -7.87 0.53
CA GLN A 250 -10.69 -7.98 -0.17
C GLN A 250 -10.54 -9.38 -0.74
N VAL A 251 -10.34 -9.46 -2.05
CA VAL A 251 -10.20 -10.71 -2.78
C VAL A 251 -8.78 -11.26 -2.62
N HIS A 252 -8.70 -12.55 -2.32
CA HIS A 252 -7.47 -13.34 -2.36
C HIS A 252 -7.69 -14.57 -3.25
N VAL A 253 -6.99 -14.64 -4.38
CA VAL A 253 -7.06 -15.80 -5.28
C VAL A 253 -6.05 -16.82 -4.79
N LEU A 254 -6.53 -18.03 -4.52
CA LEU A 254 -5.70 -19.14 -4.08
C LEU A 254 -4.71 -19.56 -5.19
N PRO A 255 -3.47 -19.92 -4.84
CA PRO A 255 -2.52 -20.47 -5.80
C PRO A 255 -3.11 -21.71 -6.51
N HIS A 256 -3.00 -21.75 -7.83
CA HIS A 256 -3.49 -22.86 -8.64
C HIS A 256 -2.34 -23.78 -9.04
N HIS A 257 -2.59 -25.10 -9.07
CA HIS A 257 -1.55 -26.10 -9.28
C HIS A 257 -1.02 -26.19 -10.73
N ILE A 258 -1.83 -25.81 -11.72
CA ILE A 258 -1.44 -25.77 -13.15
C ILE A 258 -1.13 -24.35 -13.63
N PHE A 259 -1.78 -23.35 -13.05
CA PHE A 259 -1.84 -22.01 -13.63
C PHE A 259 -1.27 -21.00 -12.66
N GLU A 260 -0.39 -20.16 -13.16
CA GLU A 260 0.09 -18.97 -12.47
C GLU A 260 -0.43 -17.75 -13.23
N ARG A 261 -1.13 -16.86 -12.53
CA ARG A 261 -1.69 -15.65 -13.14
C ARG A 261 -0.69 -14.51 -13.02
N ASP A 262 -0.33 -13.92 -14.16
CA ASP A 262 0.44 -12.68 -14.25
C ASP A 262 -0.41 -11.61 -14.95
N GLY A 263 -1.08 -10.79 -14.14
CA GLY A 263 -2.01 -9.77 -14.60
C GLY A 263 -3.19 -10.35 -15.39
N SER A 264 -3.16 -10.18 -16.72
CA SER A 264 -4.17 -10.75 -17.64
C SER A 264 -3.71 -12.04 -18.30
N ASN A 265 -2.41 -12.36 -18.23
CA ASN A 265 -1.88 -13.58 -18.82
C ASN A 265 -1.90 -14.72 -17.80
N LEU A 266 -1.99 -15.93 -18.32
CA LEU A 266 -1.80 -17.15 -17.54
C LEU A 266 -0.53 -17.84 -18.00
N HIS A 267 0.19 -18.41 -17.06
CA HIS A 267 1.35 -19.24 -17.28
C HIS A 267 1.02 -20.66 -16.85
N CYS A 268 1.38 -21.64 -17.67
CA CYS A 268 1.30 -23.04 -17.28
C CYS A 268 2.55 -23.78 -17.73
N GLU A 269 3.00 -24.73 -16.91
CA GLU A 269 4.07 -25.64 -17.30
C GLU A 269 3.46 -26.89 -17.93
N VAL A 270 3.89 -27.20 -19.16
CA VAL A 270 3.41 -28.36 -19.91
C VAL A 270 4.54 -29.37 -19.98
N PRO A 271 4.48 -30.46 -19.18
CA PRO A 271 5.44 -31.53 -19.27
C PRO A 271 5.25 -32.30 -20.59
N VAL A 272 6.34 -32.53 -21.31
CA VAL A 272 6.35 -33.36 -22.52
C VAL A 272 7.43 -34.43 -22.43
N SER A 273 7.21 -35.54 -23.15
CA SER A 273 8.24 -36.56 -23.27
C SER A 273 9.44 -36.06 -24.09
N PHE A 274 10.61 -36.59 -23.77
CA PHE A 274 11.84 -36.36 -24.56
C PHE A 274 11.64 -36.67 -26.05
N THR A 275 10.93 -37.75 -26.38
CA THR A 275 10.67 -38.15 -27.77
C THR A 275 9.80 -37.13 -28.50
N MET A 276 8.78 -36.59 -27.85
CA MET A 276 7.92 -35.54 -28.43
C MET A 276 8.68 -34.23 -28.62
N ALA A 277 9.53 -33.86 -27.66
CA ALA A 277 10.37 -32.66 -27.79
C ALA A 277 11.36 -32.78 -28.96
N ALA A 278 11.95 -33.96 -29.16
CA ALA A 278 12.90 -34.23 -30.24
C ALA A 278 12.24 -34.34 -31.62
N LEU A 279 11.19 -35.15 -31.74
CA LEU A 279 10.56 -35.49 -33.03
C LEU A 279 9.42 -34.54 -33.42
N GLY A 280 8.91 -33.76 -32.47
CA GLY A 280 7.69 -32.98 -32.63
C GLY A 280 6.43 -33.82 -32.40
N GLY A 281 5.31 -33.15 -32.17
CA GLY A 281 4.03 -33.80 -31.91
C GLY A 281 2.95 -32.81 -31.52
N GLU A 282 1.86 -33.33 -30.95
CA GLU A 282 0.77 -32.53 -30.39
C GLU A 282 0.54 -32.93 -28.94
N VAL A 283 0.39 -31.94 -28.06
CA VAL A 283 0.09 -32.13 -26.64
C VAL A 283 -1.19 -31.39 -26.30
N GLU A 284 -2.06 -32.03 -25.51
CA GLU A 284 -3.29 -31.42 -25.04
C GLU A 284 -2.99 -30.52 -23.83
N VAL A 285 -3.31 -29.23 -23.94
CA VAL A 285 -3.05 -28.24 -22.89
C VAL A 285 -4.37 -27.79 -22.26
N PRO A 286 -4.46 -27.78 -20.91
CA PRO A 286 -5.64 -27.26 -20.23
C PRO A 286 -5.74 -25.74 -20.38
N THR A 287 -6.96 -25.25 -20.54
CA THR A 287 -7.32 -23.83 -20.54
C THR A 287 -8.51 -23.63 -19.59
N LEU A 288 -8.87 -22.38 -19.30
CA LEU A 288 -10.00 -22.05 -18.43
C LEU A 288 -11.37 -22.50 -18.98
N ASP A 289 -11.48 -22.69 -20.29
CA ASP A 289 -12.73 -23.02 -21.00
C ASP A 289 -12.76 -24.45 -21.54
N GLY A 290 -11.71 -25.25 -21.29
CA GLY A 290 -11.59 -26.61 -21.82
C GLY A 290 -10.16 -26.94 -22.23
N ARG A 291 -9.99 -27.87 -23.18
CA ARG A 291 -8.68 -28.35 -23.62
C ARG A 291 -8.39 -27.92 -25.05
N VAL A 292 -7.12 -27.61 -25.34
CA VAL A 292 -6.67 -27.16 -26.65
C VAL A 292 -5.40 -27.91 -27.03
N ASN A 293 -5.31 -28.38 -28.28
CA ASN A 293 -4.11 -29.03 -28.79
C ASN A 293 -3.03 -27.98 -29.13
N LEU A 294 -1.87 -28.12 -28.51
CA LEU A 294 -0.67 -27.36 -28.81
C LEU A 294 0.26 -28.19 -29.71
N LYS A 295 0.55 -27.67 -30.90
CA LYS A 295 1.53 -28.27 -31.81
C LYS A 295 2.94 -27.92 -31.37
N VAL A 296 3.72 -28.94 -31.05
CA VAL A 296 5.13 -28.84 -30.63
C VAL A 296 6.02 -29.13 -31.84
N PRO A 297 6.81 -28.16 -32.32
CA PRO A 297 7.80 -28.40 -33.36
C PRO A 297 8.87 -29.39 -32.91
N SER A 298 9.50 -30.08 -33.86
CA SER A 298 10.69 -30.89 -33.59
C SER A 298 11.83 -30.05 -33.00
N GLU A 299 12.74 -30.72 -32.31
CA GLU A 299 13.93 -30.11 -31.69
C GLU A 299 13.61 -29.00 -30.66
N THR A 300 12.43 -29.06 -30.05
CA THR A 300 11.99 -28.09 -29.05
C THR A 300 12.78 -28.27 -27.75
N GLN A 301 13.38 -27.18 -27.29
CA GLN A 301 14.13 -27.15 -26.04
C GLN A 301 13.23 -26.84 -24.84
N THR A 302 13.60 -27.37 -23.66
CA THR A 302 12.94 -27.02 -22.40
C THR A 302 13.02 -25.51 -22.13
N GLY A 303 11.95 -24.95 -21.56
CA GLY A 303 11.77 -23.52 -21.32
C GLY A 303 11.26 -22.73 -22.52
N ARG A 304 11.09 -23.36 -23.70
CA ARG A 304 10.45 -22.68 -24.85
C ARG A 304 9.01 -22.33 -24.49
N MET A 305 8.64 -21.07 -24.68
CA MET A 305 7.30 -20.57 -24.40
C MET A 305 6.46 -20.55 -25.67
N PHE A 306 5.25 -21.09 -25.59
CA PHE A 306 4.24 -21.02 -26.63
C PHE A 306 3.10 -20.14 -26.16
N ARG A 307 2.65 -19.24 -27.05
CA ARG A 307 1.62 -18.27 -26.71
C ARG A 307 0.32 -18.63 -27.42
N MET A 308 -0.70 -18.95 -26.63
CA MET A 308 -2.07 -19.17 -27.09
C MET A 308 -2.87 -17.88 -26.90
N ARG A 309 -3.17 -17.22 -28.01
CA ARG A 309 -3.80 -15.89 -28.00
C ARG A 309 -5.25 -15.96 -27.50
N GLY A 310 -5.63 -15.04 -26.63
CA GLY A 310 -7.01 -14.93 -26.13
C GLY A 310 -7.46 -16.13 -25.29
N LYS A 311 -6.52 -16.77 -24.58
CA LYS A 311 -6.78 -17.88 -23.65
C LYS A 311 -6.38 -17.56 -22.20
N GLY A 312 -6.07 -16.30 -21.92
CA GLY A 312 -5.82 -15.78 -20.58
C GLY A 312 -7.08 -15.23 -19.92
N VAL A 313 -6.89 -14.28 -19.00
CA VAL A 313 -7.96 -13.68 -18.20
C VAL A 313 -8.34 -12.31 -18.78
N LYS A 314 -9.62 -11.94 -18.68
CA LYS A 314 -10.09 -10.58 -18.95
C LYS A 314 -10.11 -9.81 -17.64
N SER A 315 -9.40 -8.68 -17.54
CA SER A 315 -9.40 -7.85 -16.33
C SER A 315 -10.75 -7.16 -16.09
N VAL A 316 -11.13 -7.00 -14.81
CA VAL A 316 -12.29 -6.19 -14.37
C VAL A 316 -12.16 -4.74 -14.82
N ARG A 317 -10.93 -4.21 -14.90
CA ARG A 317 -10.65 -2.82 -15.30
C ARG A 317 -10.83 -2.57 -16.80
N GLY A 318 -11.28 -3.57 -17.55
CA GLY A 318 -11.41 -3.54 -18.99
C GLY A 318 -10.13 -3.96 -19.71
N GLY A 319 -10.17 -3.96 -21.03
CA GLY A 319 -9.06 -4.36 -21.89
C GLY A 319 -9.33 -5.64 -22.69
N ALA A 320 -8.32 -6.02 -23.48
CA ALA A 320 -8.34 -7.26 -24.24
C ALA A 320 -8.19 -8.46 -23.30
N MET A 321 -8.71 -9.60 -23.73
CA MET A 321 -8.43 -10.88 -23.08
C MET A 321 -6.93 -11.17 -23.19
N GLY A 322 -6.31 -11.57 -22.08
CA GLY A 322 -4.90 -11.94 -22.10
C GLY A 322 -4.64 -13.27 -22.81
N ASP A 323 -3.38 -13.68 -22.78
CA ASP A 323 -2.90 -14.89 -23.44
C ASP A 323 -2.55 -15.98 -22.42
N LEU A 324 -2.60 -17.24 -22.85
CA LEU A 324 -2.04 -18.36 -22.10
C LEU A 324 -0.64 -18.66 -22.63
N ILE A 325 0.35 -18.60 -21.75
CA ILE A 325 1.76 -18.82 -22.03
C ILE A 325 2.13 -20.20 -21.48
N CYS A 326 2.30 -21.14 -22.39
CA CYS A 326 2.68 -22.50 -22.08
C CYS A 326 4.20 -22.61 -22.11
N LYS A 327 4.82 -22.80 -20.95
CA LYS A 327 6.25 -23.10 -20.84
C LYS A 327 6.42 -24.61 -20.96
N LEU A 328 7.14 -25.02 -21.98
CA LEU A 328 7.33 -26.42 -22.29
C LEU A 328 8.48 -26.99 -21.45
N VAL A 329 8.22 -28.04 -20.68
CA VAL A 329 9.22 -28.67 -19.80
C VAL A 329 9.43 -30.10 -20.26
N VAL A 330 10.66 -30.44 -20.64
CA VAL A 330 10.99 -31.81 -21.04
C VAL A 330 11.14 -32.67 -19.80
N GLU A 331 10.33 -33.71 -19.69
CA GLU A 331 10.39 -34.68 -18.60
C GLU A 331 11.42 -35.77 -18.94
N THR A 332 12.40 -35.94 -18.05
CA THR A 332 13.38 -37.02 -18.15
C THR A 332 12.75 -38.31 -17.64
N PRO A 333 12.68 -39.37 -18.46
CA PRO A 333 12.01 -40.61 -18.06
C PRO A 333 12.76 -41.32 -16.92
N VAL A 334 12.00 -41.78 -15.93
CA VAL A 334 12.50 -42.56 -14.78
C VAL A 334 12.10 -44.03 -14.92
N ASN A 335 12.76 -44.93 -14.16
CA ASN A 335 12.43 -46.37 -14.11
C ASN A 335 12.46 -47.08 -15.49
N LEU A 336 13.53 -46.85 -16.25
CA LEU A 336 13.71 -47.40 -17.59
C LEU A 336 13.91 -48.92 -17.61
N SER A 337 13.28 -49.59 -18.59
CA SER A 337 13.51 -51.01 -18.90
C SER A 337 14.88 -51.24 -19.56
N SER A 338 15.36 -52.49 -19.57
CA SER A 338 16.65 -52.85 -20.22
C SER A 338 16.68 -52.40 -21.68
N ARG A 339 15.59 -52.65 -22.40
CA ARG A 339 15.46 -52.26 -23.81
C ARG A 339 15.48 -50.74 -24.00
N GLN A 340 14.82 -49.97 -23.13
CA GLN A 340 14.84 -48.50 -23.20
C GLN A 340 16.24 -47.93 -22.91
N LYS A 341 16.98 -48.54 -21.99
CA LYS A 341 18.37 -48.15 -21.70
C LYS A 341 19.30 -48.43 -22.87
N GLU A 342 19.15 -49.56 -23.55
CA GLU A 342 19.90 -49.87 -24.78
C GLU A 342 19.67 -48.80 -25.85
N LEU A 343 18.40 -48.48 -26.15
CA LEU A 343 18.04 -47.49 -27.16
C LEU A 343 18.62 -46.09 -26.86
N LEU A 344 18.65 -45.68 -25.59
CA LEU A 344 19.24 -44.39 -25.21
C LEU A 344 20.77 -44.38 -25.36
N LYS A 345 21.44 -45.52 -25.14
CA LYS A 345 22.89 -45.65 -25.37
C LYS A 345 23.22 -45.62 -26.85
N GLU A 346 22.48 -46.37 -27.66
CA GLU A 346 22.62 -46.36 -29.13
C GLU A 346 22.40 -44.93 -29.66
N LEU A 347 21.39 -44.22 -29.15
CA LEU A 347 21.15 -42.82 -29.52
C LEU A 347 22.33 -41.91 -29.12
N GLU A 348 22.87 -42.06 -27.90
CA GLU A 348 24.00 -41.24 -27.44
C GLU A 348 25.24 -41.44 -28.32
N GLU A 349 25.54 -42.70 -28.71
CA GLU A 349 26.65 -43.02 -29.62
C GLU A 349 26.50 -42.32 -30.99
N THR A 350 25.28 -42.09 -31.48
CA THR A 350 25.06 -41.35 -32.74
C THR A 350 25.39 -39.87 -32.66
N PHE A 351 25.49 -39.30 -31.45
CA PHE A 351 25.84 -37.89 -31.26
C PHE A 351 27.35 -37.65 -31.19
N ASP A 352 28.18 -38.71 -31.13
CA ASP A 352 29.63 -38.61 -31.05
C ASP A 352 30.29 -38.45 -32.43
N GLY A 353 31.40 -37.68 -32.47
CA GLY A 353 32.21 -37.45 -33.67
C GLY A 353 32.29 -35.98 -34.11
N LYS A 354 32.69 -35.73 -35.37
CA LYS A 354 32.95 -34.37 -35.91
C LYS A 354 31.73 -33.43 -35.91
N ALA A 355 30.53 -33.96 -35.70
CA ALA A 355 29.28 -33.20 -35.64
C ALA A 355 28.73 -33.02 -34.20
N ALA A 356 29.43 -33.50 -33.17
CA ALA A 356 28.96 -33.47 -31.77
C ALA A 356 28.56 -32.04 -31.29
N SER A 357 29.28 -31.03 -31.76
CA SER A 357 29.01 -29.61 -31.48
C SER A 357 27.66 -29.11 -32.02
N LYS A 358 27.13 -29.73 -33.08
CA LYS A 358 25.81 -29.42 -33.65
C LYS A 358 24.68 -29.97 -32.79
N HIS A 359 24.92 -31.07 -32.06
CA HIS A 359 23.89 -31.77 -31.29
C HIS A 359 23.83 -31.30 -29.82
N LYS A 360 24.92 -30.77 -29.25
CA LYS A 360 25.01 -30.35 -27.83
C LYS A 360 25.55 -28.91 -27.62
N PRO A 361 25.03 -27.87 -28.30
CA PRO A 361 25.63 -26.54 -28.32
C PRO A 361 25.69 -25.84 -26.94
N LYS A 362 24.67 -26.05 -26.08
CA LYS A 362 24.66 -25.46 -24.72
C LYS A 362 25.72 -26.08 -23.80
N SER A 363 25.95 -27.39 -23.95
CA SER A 363 26.94 -28.12 -23.14
C SER A 363 28.35 -27.64 -23.49
N GLU A 364 28.70 -27.61 -24.77
CA GLU A 364 30.01 -27.10 -25.22
C GLU A 364 30.23 -25.63 -24.84
N GLY A 365 29.20 -24.78 -25.00
CA GLY A 365 29.27 -23.38 -24.61
C GLY A 365 29.53 -23.19 -23.12
N PHE A 366 28.88 -23.97 -22.26
CA PHE A 366 29.10 -23.95 -20.82
C PHE A 366 30.54 -24.38 -20.46
N PHE A 367 31.02 -25.52 -20.98
CA PHE A 367 32.38 -26.00 -20.67
C PHE A 367 33.47 -25.04 -21.15
N ASN A 368 33.28 -24.42 -22.31
CA ASN A 368 34.20 -23.38 -22.80
C ASN A 368 34.16 -22.12 -21.93
N GLY A 369 32.98 -21.71 -21.45
CA GLY A 369 32.83 -20.59 -20.52
C GLY A 369 33.49 -20.84 -19.17
N VAL A 370 33.35 -22.06 -18.64
CA VAL A 370 33.98 -22.47 -17.38
C VAL A 370 35.51 -22.48 -17.50
N LYS A 371 36.07 -23.00 -18.60
CA LYS A 371 37.52 -22.96 -18.84
C LYS A 371 38.05 -21.52 -18.83
N LYS A 372 37.41 -20.62 -19.59
CA LYS A 372 37.77 -19.19 -19.61
C LYS A 372 37.70 -18.55 -18.23
N PHE A 373 36.64 -18.85 -17.46
CA PHE A 373 36.50 -18.33 -16.11
C PHE A 373 37.65 -18.74 -15.18
N PHE A 374 38.11 -19.99 -15.25
CA PHE A 374 39.25 -20.46 -14.47
C PHE A 374 40.59 -19.90 -14.98
N ASP A 375 40.75 -19.74 -16.30
CA ASP A 375 41.93 -19.11 -16.90
C ASP A 375 42.04 -17.62 -16.52
N ASP A 376 40.91 -16.91 -16.38
CA ASP A 376 40.84 -15.50 -15.95
C ASP A 376 41.05 -15.33 -14.43
N LEU A 377 40.87 -16.40 -13.64
CA LEU A 377 41.08 -16.40 -12.18
C LEU A 377 42.52 -16.76 -11.78
N THR A 378 43.27 -17.38 -12.69
CA THR A 378 44.64 -17.85 -12.48
C THR A 378 45.70 -16.95 -13.13
N ASN A 379 45.27 -16.01 -13.99
CA ASN A 379 46.04 -14.83 -14.42
C ASN A 379 45.63 -13.59 -13.61
#